data_AF-A0A7W1SGN8-F1
#
_entry.id   AF-A0A7W1SGN8-F1
#
_cell.length_a   1.000
_cell.length_b   1.000
_cell.length_c   1.000
_cell.angle_alpha   90.00
_cell.angle_beta   90.00
_cell.angle_gamma   90.00
#
_symmetry.space_group_name_H-M   'P 1'
#
loop_
_entity.id
_entity.type
_entity.pdbx_description
1 polymer ?
#
loop_
_entity_poly.entity_id
_entity_poly.type
_entity_poly.pdbx_seq_one_letter_code
_entity_poly.pdbx_strand_id
1 'polypeptide(L)' 'ETVVHRGVTIVGPSNPPALVPYHASQMYSKNITTFLMHLLGRDGAAQPSLPINLEDEITRETLLTRGGGVVHPRVKELL' A
#
# COMPACT_ATOMS: atom_id res chain seq x y z
N GLU A 1 -9.47 -11.81 -18.06
CA GLU A 1 -10.19 -12.99 -18.57
C GLU A 1 -9.24 -13.92 -19.32
N THR A 2 -9.65 -15.16 -19.59
CA THR A 2 -8.87 -16.09 -20.43
C THR A 2 -9.55 -16.23 -21.77
N VAL A 3 -8.83 -15.98 -22.87
CA VAL A 3 -9.37 -16.05 -24.23
C VAL A 3 -8.53 -16.98 -25.10
N VAL A 4 -9.14 -17.62 -26.09
CA VAL A 4 -8.42 -18.39 -27.11
C VAL A 4 -8.46 -17.62 -28.42
N HIS A 5 -7.30 -17.28 -28.96
CA HIS A 5 -7.17 -16.54 -30.21
C HIS A 5 -6.20 -17.27 -31.15
N ARG A 6 -6.68 -17.67 -32.33
CA ARG A 6 -5.86 -18.37 -33.36
C ARG A 6 -5.10 -19.59 -32.79
N GLY A 7 -5.75 -20.36 -31.92
CA GLY A 7 -5.14 -21.53 -31.28
C GLY A 7 -4.19 -21.22 -30.12
N VAL A 8 -4.01 -19.96 -29.74
CA VAL A 8 -3.23 -19.52 -28.58
C VAL A 8 -4.15 -19.19 -27.42
N THR A 9 -3.88 -19.73 -26.24
CA THR A 9 -4.57 -19.37 -24.99
C THR A 9 -3.89 -18.16 -24.36
N ILE A 10 -4.63 -17.06 -24.20
CA ILE A 10 -4.18 -15.82 -23.56
C ILE A 10 -4.80 -15.79 -22.16
N VAL A 11 -3.98 -15.89 -21.13
CA VAL A 11 -4.40 -15.89 -19.71
C VAL A 11 -4.11 -14.53 -19.10
N GLY A 12 -5.16 -13.75 -18.79
CA GLY A 12 -5.03 -12.40 -18.21
C GLY A 12 -5.97 -12.16 -17.03
N PRO A 13 -5.78 -12.82 -15.87
CA PRO A 13 -6.55 -12.50 -14.67
C PRO A 13 -6.26 -11.06 -14.20
N SER A 14 -7.29 -10.32 -13.80
CA SER A 14 -7.16 -8.92 -13.35
C SER A 14 -6.58 -8.79 -11.94
N ASN A 15 -6.76 -9.81 -11.10
CA ASN A 15 -6.24 -9.87 -9.73
C ASN A 15 -5.65 -11.26 -9.43
N PRO A 16 -4.44 -11.58 -9.92
CA PRO A 16 -3.78 -12.85 -9.65
C PRO A 16 -3.62 -13.19 -8.15
N PRO A 17 -3.31 -12.23 -7.23
CA PRO A 17 -3.25 -12.52 -5.80
C PRO A 17 -4.52 -13.12 -5.22
N ALA A 18 -5.70 -12.77 -5.75
CA ALA A 18 -6.97 -13.34 -5.31
C ALA A 18 -7.12 -14.84 -5.65
N LEU A 19 -6.30 -15.39 -6.56
CA LEU A 19 -6.27 -16.83 -6.86
C LEU A 19 -5.57 -17.64 -5.76
N VAL A 20 -4.78 -16.97 -4.89
CA VAL A 20 -4.09 -17.59 -3.75
C VAL A 20 -4.39 -16.78 -2.48
N PRO A 21 -5.68 -16.64 -2.09
CA PRO A 21 -6.12 -15.59 -1.19
C PRO A 21 -5.58 -15.76 0.23
N TYR A 22 -5.38 -17.00 0.70
CA TYR A 22 -4.83 -17.27 2.03
C TYR A 22 -3.42 -16.69 2.19
N HIS A 23 -2.49 -17.05 1.28
CA HIS A 23 -1.12 -16.55 1.34
C HIS A 23 -1.03 -15.07 0.99
N ALA A 24 -1.81 -14.59 0.02
CA ALA A 24 -1.86 -13.18 -0.33
C ALA A 24 -2.29 -12.32 0.88
N SER A 25 -3.33 -12.76 1.60
CA SER A 25 -3.80 -12.08 2.82
C SER A 25 -2.74 -12.10 3.92
N GLN A 26 -2.12 -13.25 4.18
CA GLN A 26 -1.07 -13.38 5.18
C GLN A 26 0.11 -12.43 4.90
N MET A 27 0.58 -12.38 3.66
CA MET A 27 1.67 -11.48 3.25
C MET A 27 1.26 -10.01 3.37
N TYR A 28 0.06 -9.66 2.90
CA TYR A 28 -0.44 -8.29 2.97
C TYR A 28 -0.60 -7.82 4.43
N SER A 29 -1.19 -8.64 5.30
CA SER A 29 -1.28 -8.35 6.73
C SER A 29 0.09 -8.14 7.35
N LYS A 30 1.10 -8.95 6.99
CA LYS A 30 2.47 -8.75 7.48
C LYS A 30 3.06 -7.41 7.04
N ASN A 31 2.81 -6.98 5.80
CA ASN A 31 3.27 -5.68 5.30
C ASN A 31 2.62 -4.52 6.08
N ILE A 32 1.29 -4.56 6.25
CA ILE A 32 0.56 -3.54 7.01
C ILE A 32 1.03 -3.47 8.46
N THR A 33 1.15 -4.61 9.14
CA THR A 33 1.63 -4.64 10.54
C THR A 33 3.05 -4.10 10.64
N THR A 34 3.94 -4.47 9.73
CA THR A 34 5.34 -3.97 9.73
C THR A 34 5.39 -2.46 9.52
N PHE A 35 4.60 -1.95 8.57
CA PHE A 35 4.50 -0.52 8.30
C PHE A 35 3.94 0.26 9.51
N LEU A 36 2.89 -0.26 10.15
CA LEU A 36 2.33 0.38 11.35
C LEU A 36 3.32 0.36 12.53
N MET A 37 4.06 -0.73 12.74
CA MET A 37 5.10 -0.78 13.77
C MET A 37 6.23 0.22 13.48
N HIS A 38 6.60 0.39 12.21
CA HIS A 38 7.58 1.40 11.79
C HIS A 38 7.08 2.82 12.10
N LEU A 39 5.83 3.13 11.74
CA LEU A 39 5.21 4.43 12.01
C LEU A 39 5.10 4.74 13.50
N LEU A 40 4.58 3.79 14.29
CA LEU A 40 4.35 3.99 15.72
C LEU A 40 5.66 4.01 16.52
N GLY A 41 6.71 3.35 16.06
CA GLY A 41 7.91 3.14 16.86
C GLY A 41 7.60 2.39 18.16
N ARG A 42 8.43 2.60 19.20
CA ARG A 42 8.30 1.85 20.46
C ARG A 42 7.09 2.27 21.30
N ASP A 43 6.82 3.57 21.39
CA ASP A 43 5.83 4.14 22.32
C ASP A 43 4.65 4.83 21.61
N GLY A 44 4.63 4.88 20.27
CA GLY A 44 3.60 5.62 19.53
C GLY A 44 2.19 5.05 19.67
N ALA A 45 2.06 3.77 20.03
CA ALA A 45 0.76 3.17 20.34
C ALA A 45 0.12 3.71 21.64
N ALA A 46 0.92 4.30 22.54
CA ALA A 46 0.45 4.94 23.76
C ALA A 46 0.18 6.45 23.58
N GLN A 47 0.46 7.01 22.40
CA GLN A 47 0.28 8.43 22.11
C GLN A 47 -1.13 8.71 21.59
N PRO A 48 -1.71 9.89 21.88
CA PRO A 48 -3.05 10.27 21.41
C PRO A 48 -3.11 10.56 19.91
N SER A 49 -1.95 10.71 19.27
CA SER A 49 -1.82 10.99 17.84
C SER A 49 -0.77 10.09 17.22
N LEU A 50 -0.99 9.70 15.97
CA LEU A 50 -0.01 8.95 15.18
C LEU A 50 1.26 9.80 14.99
N PRO A 51 2.44 9.35 15.45
CA PRO A 51 3.69 10.02 15.16
C PRO A 51 3.96 9.96 13.66
N ILE A 52 4.01 11.13 13.01
CA ILE A 52 4.32 11.26 11.58
C ILE A 52 5.64 12.02 11.45
N ASN A 53 6.71 11.29 11.17
CA ASN A 53 8.01 11.86 10.84
C ASN A 53 8.12 12.07 9.32
N LEU A 54 8.17 13.32 8.86
CA LEU A 54 8.29 13.62 7.43
C LEU A 54 9.73 13.51 6.89
N GLU A 55 10.73 13.39 7.77
CA GLU A 55 12.12 13.11 7.39
C GLU A 55 12.32 11.63 7.07
N ASP A 56 11.49 10.75 7.65
CA ASP A 56 11.46 9.33 7.32
C ASP A 56 10.94 9.13 5.89
N GLU A 57 11.77 8.52 5.06
CA GLU A 57 11.48 8.30 3.63
C GLU A 57 10.21 7.48 3.44
N ILE A 58 10.04 6.40 4.21
CA ILE A 58 8.86 5.52 4.12
C ILE A 58 7.58 6.32 4.39
N THR A 59 7.57 7.13 5.44
CA THR A 59 6.42 7.98 5.79
C THR A 59 6.16 9.04 4.73
N ARG A 60 7.21 9.71 4.23
CA ARG A 60 7.06 10.77 3.23
C ARG A 60 6.52 10.26 1.90
N GLU A 61 7.08 9.17 1.38
CA GLU A 61 6.73 8.62 0.06
C GLU A 61 5.36 7.91 0.07
N THR A 62 4.88 7.46 1.23
CA THR A 62 3.54 6.83 1.35
C THR A 62 2.42 7.82 1.70
N LEU A 63 2.74 9.04 2.16
CA LEU A 63 1.75 10.03 2.57
C LEU A 63 1.18 10.80 1.38
N LEU A 64 -0.09 10.56 1.06
CA LEU A 64 -0.77 11.24 -0.06
C LEU A 64 -1.40 12.57 0.32
N THR A 65 -2.10 12.63 1.44
CA THR A 65 -2.88 13.80 1.87
C THR A 65 -2.67 14.08 3.34
N ARG A 66 -2.73 15.36 3.73
CA ARG A 66 -2.69 15.81 5.12
C ARG A 66 -3.34 17.18 5.24
N GLY A 67 -4.16 17.39 6.26
CA GLY A 67 -4.77 18.69 6.53
C GLY A 67 -5.69 19.22 5.42
N GLY A 68 -6.39 18.31 4.71
CA GLY A 68 -7.29 18.68 3.61
C GLY A 68 -6.60 18.96 2.27
N GLY A 69 -5.27 18.87 2.19
CA GLY A 69 -4.51 19.01 0.95
C GLY A 69 -3.83 17.71 0.52
N VAL A 70 -3.60 17.58 -0.79
CA VAL A 70 -2.63 16.63 -1.32
C VAL A 70 -1.23 17.12 -0.94
N VAL A 71 -0.34 16.24 -0.50
CA VAL A 71 1.05 16.58 -0.13
C VAL A 71 2.08 15.85 -0.98
N HIS A 72 1.73 14.69 -1.56
CA HIS A 72 2.62 13.91 -2.41
C HIS A 72 2.90 14.62 -3.75
N PRO A 73 4.17 14.92 -4.10
CA PRO A 73 4.52 15.72 -5.29
C PRO A 73 3.93 15.17 -6.60
N ARG A 74 4.14 13.87 -6.87
CA ARG A 74 3.63 13.22 -8.09
C ARG A 74 2.10 13.23 -8.21
N VAL A 75 1.38 13.20 -7.09
CA VAL A 75 -0.09 13.21 -7.12
C VAL A 75 -0.59 14.63 -7.34
N LYS A 76 0.09 15.65 -6.81
CA LYS A 76 -0.21 17.06 -7.12
C LYS A 76 -0.05 17.37 -8.60
N GLU A 77 0.98 16.84 -9.25
CA GLU A 77 1.25 17.09 -10.68
C GLU A 77 0.21 16.47 -11.63
N LEU A 78 -0.53 15.45 -11.16
CA LEU A 78 -1.55 14.77 -11.95
C LEU A 78 -2.95 15.37 -11.83
N LEU A 79 -3.13 16.37 -10.95
CA LEU A 79 -4.39 17.06 -10.66
C LEU A 79 -4.42 18.44 -11.31
#